data_AF-A0AAV1FGG1-F1
#
_entry.id   AF-A0AAV1FGG1-F1
#
_cell.length_a   1.000
_cell.length_b   1.000
_cell.length_c   1.000
_cell.angle_alpha   90.00
_cell.angle_beta   90.00
_cell.angle_gamma   90.00
#
_symmetry.space_group_name_H-M   'P 1'
#
loop_
_entity.id
_entity.type
_entity.pdbx_description
1 polymer ?
#
loop_
_entity_poly.entity_id
_entity_poly.type
_entity_poly.pdbx_seq_one_letter_code
_entity_poly.pdbx_strand_id
1 'polypeptide(L)'
;MVKLDCDVCSNKIVSTAAPTTSERSYNRLHLRNKGGLVIPSEGVFKVVKAAEHCLHQSTDVQLAFQQINAAHLVFLVKAHVGAEDIFCLGNRMLECQYGIDNHHYCLISLLVSVFHKLRQHHIARLHTQQL
;
A
#
# COMPACT_ATOMS: atom_id res chain seq x y z
N MET A 1 -15.09 3.83 -3.78
CA MET A 1 -13.65 3.84 -4.14
C MET A 1 -13.17 5.27 -3.91
N VAL A 2 -12.23 5.48 -2.98
CA VAL A 2 -11.73 6.83 -2.68
C VAL A 2 -10.96 7.32 -3.91
N LYS A 3 -11.33 8.47 -4.45
CA LYS A 3 -10.58 9.10 -5.54
C LYS A 3 -9.56 10.03 -4.92
N LEU A 4 -8.32 9.93 -5.38
CA LEU A 4 -7.27 10.85 -4.96
C LEU A 4 -7.31 12.06 -5.89
N ASP A 5 -8.01 13.13 -5.49
CA ASP A 5 -8.10 14.36 -6.29
C ASP A 5 -6.95 15.35 -5.98
N CYS A 6 -6.00 14.96 -5.12
CA CYS A 6 -4.85 15.78 -4.73
C CYS A 6 -3.59 15.38 -5.49
N ASP A 7 -3.13 16.24 -6.40
CA ASP A 7 -1.94 16.01 -7.23
C ASP A 7 -0.65 15.83 -6.42
N VAL A 8 -0.53 16.53 -5.30
CA VAL A 8 0.63 16.41 -4.39
C VAL A 8 0.67 15.02 -3.76
N CYS A 9 -0.48 14.51 -3.31
CA CYS A 9 -0.56 13.15 -2.79
C CYS A 9 -0.29 12.11 -3.88
N SER A 10 -0.74 12.36 -5.11
CA SER A 10 -0.49 11.48 -6.26
C SER A 10 1.01 11.34 -6.54
N ASN A 11 1.73 12.46 -6.56
CA ASN A 11 3.17 12.49 -6.78
C ASN A 11 3.98 11.80 -5.68
N LYS A 12 3.44 11.66 -4.47
CA LYS A 12 4.10 10.98 -3.34
C LYS A 12 3.91 9.46 -3.33
N ILE A 13 3.07 8.91 -4.21
CA ILE A 13 2.91 7.46 -4.41
C ILE A 13 4.08 6.89 -5.22
N VAL A 14 4.76 7.72 -6.01
CA VAL A 14 5.80 7.32 -6.95
C VAL A 14 7.13 7.97 -6.59
N SER A 15 8.21 7.20 -6.57
CA SER A 15 9.55 7.76 -6.58
C SER A 15 9.98 7.99 -8.03
N THR A 16 10.05 9.24 -8.47
CA THR A 16 10.71 9.57 -9.74
C THR A 16 12.18 9.18 -9.65
N ALA A 17 12.54 8.12 -10.38
CA ALA A 17 13.88 7.58 -10.58
C ALA A 17 14.74 7.48 -9.30
N ALA A 18 14.72 6.32 -8.66
CA ALA A 18 15.60 6.05 -7.52
C ALA A 18 17.09 6.19 -7.91
N PRO A 19 17.94 6.78 -7.04
CA PRO A 19 19.37 6.73 -7.22
C PRO A 19 19.86 5.28 -7.08
N THR A 20 21.00 5.02 -7.73
CA THR A 20 21.69 3.72 -7.88
C THR A 20 22.24 3.13 -6.58
N THR A 21 21.62 3.36 -5.43
CA THR A 21 22.04 2.81 -4.13
C THR A 21 21.07 1.75 -3.65
N SER A 22 21.21 0.56 -4.25
CA SER A 22 21.42 -0.73 -3.56
C SER A 22 20.80 -0.95 -2.16
N GLU A 23 19.53 -0.62 -1.92
CA GLU A 23 18.79 -1.15 -0.77
C GLU A 23 17.58 -2.02 -1.20
N ARG A 24 17.97 -3.25 -1.58
CA ARG A 24 17.46 -4.56 -1.17
C ARG A 24 15.99 -4.99 -1.40
N SER A 25 14.99 -4.15 -1.70
CA SER A 25 13.61 -4.66 -1.89
C SER A 25 13.07 -4.59 -3.33
N TYR A 26 13.55 -3.67 -4.16
CA TYR A 26 13.05 -3.49 -5.54
C TYR A 26 14.00 -4.00 -6.62
N ASN A 27 15.06 -4.72 -6.26
CA ASN A 27 16.09 -5.20 -7.20
C ASN A 27 15.51 -5.96 -8.41
N ARG A 28 14.47 -6.78 -8.19
CA ARG A 28 13.80 -7.51 -9.27
C ARG A 28 12.96 -6.60 -10.18
N LEU A 29 12.39 -5.53 -9.63
CA LEU A 29 11.73 -4.51 -10.44
C LEU A 29 12.78 -3.78 -11.27
N HIS A 30 13.87 -3.30 -10.69
CA HIS A 30 14.96 -2.67 -11.45
C HIS A 30 15.52 -3.58 -12.55
N LEU A 31 15.74 -4.87 -12.28
CA LEU A 31 16.28 -5.82 -13.24
C LEU A 31 15.34 -6.09 -14.43
N ARG A 32 14.02 -6.12 -14.18
CA ARG A 32 13.01 -6.31 -15.23
C ARG A 32 12.53 -5.01 -15.87
N ASN A 33 12.79 -3.88 -15.24
CA ASN A 33 12.32 -2.59 -15.68
C ASN A 33 13.24 -2.08 -16.80
N LYS A 34 12.80 -2.20 -18.06
CA LYS A 34 13.43 -1.53 -19.20
C LYS A 34 13.11 -0.02 -19.25
N GLY A 35 13.03 0.63 -18.09
CA GLY A 35 12.62 2.04 -17.94
C GLY A 35 11.12 2.34 -18.12
N GLY A 36 10.27 1.33 -18.36
CA GLY A 36 8.84 1.51 -18.61
C GLY A 36 7.91 1.29 -17.41
N LEU A 37 8.44 0.78 -16.28
CA LEU A 37 7.69 0.55 -15.05
C LEU A 37 7.99 1.64 -14.03
N VAL A 38 6.96 1.98 -13.26
CA VAL A 38 7.02 2.97 -12.19
C VAL A 38 7.56 2.33 -10.92
N ILE A 39 8.43 3.05 -10.20
CA ILE A 39 8.94 2.62 -8.90
C ILE A 39 8.04 3.23 -7.81
N PRO A 40 7.41 2.41 -6.94
CA PRO A 40 6.61 2.93 -5.85
C PRO A 40 7.49 3.68 -4.83
N SER A 41 6.90 4.65 -4.13
CA SER A 41 7.57 5.27 -2.99
C SER A 41 7.68 4.32 -1.81
N GLU A 42 8.61 4.61 -0.90
CA GLU A 42 8.82 3.77 0.28
C GLU A 42 7.57 3.68 1.17
N GLY A 43 6.79 4.76 1.25
CA GLY A 43 5.50 4.75 1.97
C GLY A 43 4.50 3.76 1.39
N VAL A 44 4.42 3.65 0.06
CA VAL A 44 3.55 2.67 -0.59
C VAL A 44 3.97 1.25 -0.23
N PHE A 45 5.26 0.97 -0.25
CA PHE A 45 5.77 -0.35 0.10
C PHE A 45 5.54 -0.70 1.56
N LYS A 46 5.77 0.23 2.50
CA LYS A 46 5.44 0.03 3.92
C LYS A 46 3.97 -0.34 4.11
N VAL A 47 3.05 0.38 3.46
CA VAL A 47 1.60 0.10 3.53
C VAL A 47 1.26 -1.28 2.96
N VAL A 48 1.78 -1.61 1.77
CA VAL A 48 1.50 -2.90 1.12
C VAL A 48 2.08 -4.06 1.93
N LYS A 49 3.29 -3.91 2.47
CA LYS A 49 3.93 -4.91 3.32
C LYS A 49 3.15 -5.13 4.61
N ALA A 50 2.69 -4.06 5.25
CA ALA A 50 1.83 -4.14 6.43
C ALA A 50 0.49 -4.83 6.11
N ALA A 51 -0.14 -4.48 4.98
CA ALA A 51 -1.38 -5.12 4.54
C ALA A 51 -1.21 -6.61 4.29
N GLU A 52 -0.15 -7.02 3.58
CA GLU A 52 0.15 -8.43 3.34
C GLU A 52 0.42 -9.17 4.66
N HIS A 53 1.15 -8.56 5.59
CA HIS A 53 1.40 -9.12 6.91
C HIS A 53 0.10 -9.32 7.70
N CYS A 54 -0.78 -8.32 7.74
CA CYS A 54 -2.10 -8.43 8.40
C CYS A 54 -2.95 -9.54 7.79
N LEU A 55 -2.86 -9.78 6.48
CA LEU A 55 -3.58 -10.88 5.83
C LEU A 55 -2.97 -12.26 6.14
N HIS A 56 -1.67 -12.35 6.43
CA HIS A 56 -0.97 -13.60 6.78
C HIS A 56 -1.06 -13.98 8.26
N GLN A 57 -1.45 -13.07 9.15
CA GLN A 57 -1.56 -13.35 10.59
C GLN A 57 -2.71 -14.27 10.97
N SER A 58 -3.61 -14.57 10.03
CA SER A 58 -4.65 -15.59 10.20
C SER A 58 -4.10 -16.96 9.81
N THR A 59 -4.09 -17.87 10.79
CA THR A 59 -3.43 -19.18 10.83
C THR A 59 -3.80 -20.15 9.69
N ASP A 60 -4.80 -19.81 8.89
CA ASP A 60 -5.16 -20.51 7.67
C ASP A 60 -5.26 -19.51 6.52
N VAL A 61 -4.23 -19.50 5.66
CA VAL A 61 -4.07 -18.56 4.52
C VAL A 61 -5.30 -18.57 3.59
N GLN A 62 -6.12 -19.61 3.59
CA GLN A 62 -7.30 -19.68 2.74
C GLN A 62 -8.54 -19.04 3.39
N LEU A 63 -8.76 -19.25 4.70
CA LEU A 63 -9.89 -18.68 5.44
C LEU A 63 -9.64 -17.21 5.83
N ALA A 64 -8.39 -16.89 6.17
CA ALA A 64 -7.83 -15.57 6.40
C ALA A 64 -8.34 -14.48 5.43
N PHE A 65 -8.07 -14.72 4.14
CA PHE A 65 -8.30 -13.75 3.08
C PHE A 65 -9.78 -13.68 2.65
N GLN A 66 -10.56 -14.72 2.97
CA GLN A 66 -12.01 -14.71 2.74
C GLN A 66 -12.77 -13.96 3.84
N GLN A 67 -12.21 -13.88 5.05
CA GLN A 67 -12.89 -13.28 6.21
C GLN A 67 -12.56 -11.81 6.44
N ILE A 68 -11.35 -11.37 6.12
CA ILE A 68 -10.96 -9.97 6.32
C ILE A 68 -11.51 -9.12 5.17
N ASN A 69 -12.53 -8.32 5.44
CA ASN A 69 -13.01 -7.32 4.49
C ASN A 69 -12.05 -6.13 4.39
N ALA A 70 -12.17 -5.34 3.31
CA ALA A 70 -11.27 -4.23 3.05
C ALA A 70 -11.25 -3.17 4.16
N ALA A 71 -12.39 -2.88 4.79
CA ALA A 71 -12.48 -1.89 5.86
C ALA A 71 -11.73 -2.34 7.13
N HIS A 72 -11.86 -3.63 7.48
CA HIS A 72 -11.13 -4.22 8.59
C HIS A 72 -9.62 -4.24 8.33
N LEU A 73 -9.20 -4.58 7.10
CA LEU A 73 -7.79 -4.51 6.72
C LEU A 73 -7.25 -3.08 6.80
N VAL A 74 -8.01 -2.08 6.34
CA VAL A 74 -7.64 -0.67 6.46
C VAL A 74 -7.44 -0.30 7.93
N PHE A 75 -8.33 -0.72 8.82
CA PHE A 75 -8.19 -0.46 10.25
C PHE A 75 -6.89 -1.06 10.82
N LEU A 76 -6.61 -2.32 10.53
CA LEU A 76 -5.39 -3.01 11.01
C LEU A 76 -4.12 -2.33 10.49
N VAL A 77 -4.08 -1.98 9.21
CA VAL A 77 -2.91 -1.33 8.61
C VAL A 77 -2.70 0.08 9.17
N LYS A 78 -3.78 0.84 9.40
CA LYS A 78 -3.70 2.15 10.06
C LYS A 78 -3.13 2.04 11.47
N ALA A 79 -3.59 1.05 12.24
CA ALA A 79 -3.06 0.79 13.58
C ALA A 79 -1.58 0.38 13.55
N HIS A 80 -1.18 -0.39 12.53
CA HIS A 80 0.20 -0.86 12.38
C HIS A 80 1.17 0.26 11.95
N VAL A 81 0.76 1.12 11.02
CA VAL A 81 1.56 2.25 10.53
C VAL A 81 1.57 3.42 11.53
N GLY A 82 0.49 3.59 12.28
CA GLY A 82 0.35 4.66 13.26
C GLY A 82 0.35 6.05 12.61
N ALA A 83 0.97 7.01 13.29
CA ALA A 83 1.05 8.41 12.86
C ALA A 83 2.41 8.77 12.21
N GLU A 84 3.16 7.80 11.71
CA GLU A 84 4.44 8.03 11.02
C GLU A 84 4.22 8.71 9.65
N ASP A 85 5.03 9.72 9.30
CA ASP A 85 5.00 10.37 7.97
C ASP A 85 5.63 9.51 6.86
N ILE A 86 5.07 8.33 6.62
CA ILE A 86 5.61 7.38 5.66
C ILE A 86 5.58 7.89 4.20
N PHE A 87 4.80 8.93 3.90
CA PHE A 87 4.71 9.52 2.56
C PHE A 87 5.46 10.85 2.44
N CYS A 88 6.14 11.31 3.49
CA CYS A 88 6.84 12.60 3.55
C CYS A 88 5.94 13.77 3.10
N LEU A 89 4.74 13.87 3.69
CA LEU A 89 3.74 14.90 3.44
C LEU A 89 4.01 16.20 4.22
N GLY A 90 4.90 16.17 5.22
CA GLY A 90 5.33 17.35 5.97
C GLY A 90 4.16 18.06 6.66
N ASN A 91 4.05 19.38 6.48
CA ASN A 91 3.02 20.22 7.12
C ASN A 91 1.57 19.77 6.85
N ARG A 92 1.32 19.01 5.78
CA ARG A 92 -0.01 18.45 5.50
C ARG A 92 -0.42 17.36 6.49
N MET A 93 0.52 16.78 7.25
CA MET A 93 0.18 15.94 8.40
C MET A 93 -0.27 16.74 9.61
N LEU A 94 0.21 17.98 9.78
CA LEU A 94 -0.21 18.85 10.88
C LEU A 94 -1.63 19.37 10.64
N GLU A 95 -2.00 19.62 9.39
CA GLU A 95 -3.40 19.86 8.98
C GLU A 95 -4.30 18.64 9.25
N CYS A 96 -3.74 17.42 9.29
CA CYS A 96 -4.46 16.20 9.66
C CYS A 96 -4.72 16.08 11.18
N GLN A 97 -3.88 16.66 12.06
CA GLN A 97 -4.05 16.57 13.52
C GLN A 97 -5.34 17.25 14.02
N TYR A 98 -5.89 18.17 13.23
CA TYR A 98 -7.13 18.90 13.56
C TYR A 98 -8.35 18.41 12.76
N GLY A 99 -8.23 17.30 12.03
CA GLY A 99 -9.37 16.57 11.46
C GLY A 99 -10.04 17.17 10.22
N ILE A 100 -9.46 18.19 9.59
CA ILE A 100 -10.08 18.89 8.47
C ILE A 100 -9.77 18.21 7.12
N ASP A 101 -8.54 17.71 6.92
CA ASP A 101 -8.18 16.96 5.71
C ASP A 101 -7.19 15.85 6.04
N ASN A 102 -7.69 14.62 6.18
CA ASN A 102 -6.85 13.49 6.54
C ASN A 102 -6.24 12.78 5.32
N HIS A 103 -5.45 13.53 4.56
CA HIS A 103 -4.81 13.04 3.33
C HIS A 103 -3.92 11.81 3.56
N HIS A 104 -3.22 11.76 4.69
CA HIS A 104 -2.39 10.62 5.06
C HIS A 104 -3.20 9.33 5.19
N TYR A 105 -4.27 9.34 6.00
CA TYR A 105 -5.09 8.15 6.20
C TYR A 105 -5.98 7.84 4.98
N CYS A 106 -6.34 8.84 4.17
CA CYS A 106 -6.97 8.64 2.86
C CYS A 106 -6.06 7.87 1.90
N LEU A 107 -4.77 8.23 1.83
CA LEU A 107 -3.77 7.53 1.03
C LEU A 107 -3.60 6.07 1.47
N ILE A 108 -3.47 5.82 2.78
CA ILE A 108 -3.41 4.45 3.32
C ILE A 108 -4.67 3.67 2.92
N SER A 109 -5.85 4.25 3.12
CA SER A 109 -7.13 3.59 2.83
C SER A 109 -7.26 3.21 1.35
N LEU A 110 -6.83 4.10 0.46
CA LEU A 110 -6.82 3.87 -0.98
C LEU A 110 -5.88 2.73 -1.36
N LEU A 111 -4.62 2.79 -0.92
CA LEU A 111 -3.60 1.78 -1.24
C LEU A 111 -4.01 0.40 -0.74
N VAL A 112 -4.50 0.31 0.50
CA VAL A 112 -4.97 -0.96 1.07
C VAL A 112 -6.17 -1.50 0.31
N SER A 113 -7.13 -0.65 -0.06
CA SER A 113 -8.32 -1.09 -0.82
C SER A 113 -7.95 -1.64 -2.20
N VAL A 114 -7.05 -0.95 -2.92
CA VAL A 114 -6.57 -1.40 -4.24
C VAL A 114 -5.77 -2.69 -4.09
N PHE A 115 -4.85 -2.75 -3.12
CA PHE A 115 -4.05 -3.93 -2.85
C PHE A 115 -4.92 -5.15 -2.50
N HIS A 116 -5.89 -4.98 -1.59
CA HIS A 116 -6.81 -6.04 -1.19
C HIS A 116 -7.55 -6.64 -2.39
N LYS A 117 -8.10 -5.78 -3.26
CA LYS A 117 -8.78 -6.22 -4.49
C LYS A 117 -7.84 -7.00 -5.41
N LEU A 118 -6.64 -6.49 -5.66
CA LEU A 118 -5.64 -7.18 -6.49
C LEU A 118 -5.25 -8.54 -5.89
N ARG A 119 -5.10 -8.60 -4.56
CA ARG A 119 -4.72 -9.82 -3.84
C ARG A 119 -5.81 -10.88 -3.88
N GLN A 120 -7.07 -10.49 -3.71
CA GLN A 120 -8.23 -11.38 -3.87
C GLN A 120 -8.27 -12.00 -5.27
N HIS A 121 -8.09 -11.20 -6.33
CA HIS A 121 -8.02 -11.72 -7.70
C HIS A 121 -6.83 -12.64 -7.91
N HIS A 122 -5.66 -12.32 -7.35
CA HIS A 122 -4.48 -13.18 -7.45
C HIS A 122 -4.71 -14.55 -6.78
N ILE A 123 -5.31 -14.58 -5.59
CA ILE A 123 -5.62 -15.82 -4.87
C ILE A 123 -6.65 -16.65 -5.65
N ALA A 124 -7.73 -16.02 -6.12
CA ALA A 124 -8.71 -16.70 -6.96
C ALA A 124 -8.05 -17.32 -8.20
N ARG A 125 -7.12 -16.60 -8.84
CA ARG A 125 -6.37 -17.11 -9.98
C ARG A 125 -5.48 -18.30 -9.62
N LEU A 126 -4.76 -18.24 -8.49
CA LEU A 126 -3.95 -19.37 -8.01
C LEU A 126 -4.81 -20.63 -7.83
N HIS A 127 -6.01 -20.48 -7.29
CA HIS A 127 -6.94 -21.60 -7.14
C HIS A 127 -7.40 -22.16 -8.48
N THR A 128 -7.74 -21.30 -9.46
CA THR A 128 -8.16 -21.76 -10.80
C THR A 128 -7.04 -22.39 -11.63
N GLN A 129 -5.78 -22.05 -11.38
CA GLN A 129 -4.62 -22.62 -12.09
C GLN A 129 -4.08 -23.89 -11.44
N GLN A 130 -4.58 -24.24 -10.25
CA GLN A 130 -4.27 -25.50 -9.54
C GLN A 130 -5.32 -26.59 -9.80
N LEU A 131 -6.40 -26.26 -10.51
CA LEU A 131 -7.40 -27.18 -11.08
C LEU A 131 -6.98 -27.57 -12.50
#